data_AF-A0A7S4C4N9-F1
#
_entry.id   AF-A0A7S4C4N9-F1
#
_cell.length_a   1.000
_cell.length_b   1.000
_cell.length_c   1.000
_cell.angle_alpha   90.00
_cell.angle_beta   90.00
_cell.angle_gamma   90.00
#
_symmetry.space_group_name_H-M   'P 1'
#
loop_
_entity.id
_entity.type
_entity.pdbx_description
1 polymer ?
#
loop_
_entity_poly.entity_id
_entity_poly.type
_entity_poly.pdbx_seq_one_letter_code
_entity_poly.pdbx_strand_id
1 'polypeptide(L)'
;GSDEPGTSACAGVGSIEKGSKSKGLATFRCANKPHQPSFIYASRVGDGVCDCCDGSDELATPGMCENTCLSVAKDALAELERACMQKMELSAQGQETMRRDATKLAEARATLAEHEPELSRLLREKELAEAEEAHAREDRNARIERGEVAAALKLDEFDGAMITQALARLALAQGIGGVDRLHEMLGEVTELSEIV
;
A
#
# COMPACT_ATOMS: atom_id res chain seq x y z
N GLY A 1 -17.05 -56.79 22.14
CA GLY A 1 -16.69 -55.36 22.08
C GLY A 1 -17.17 -54.65 23.33
N SER A 2 -18.48 -54.49 23.49
CA SER A 2 -19.10 -53.80 24.65
C SER A 2 -19.05 -54.56 25.97
N ASP A 3 -18.80 -55.87 25.92
CA ASP A 3 -18.71 -56.79 27.05
C ASP A 3 -17.38 -56.70 27.82
N GLU A 4 -16.31 -56.19 27.19
CA GLU A 4 -14.98 -56.09 27.80
C GLU A 4 -14.37 -54.68 27.57
N PRO A 5 -15.00 -53.60 28.08
CA PRO A 5 -14.61 -52.22 27.78
C PRO A 5 -13.26 -51.80 28.37
N GLY A 6 -12.64 -52.65 29.22
CA GLY A 6 -11.37 -52.38 29.89
C GLY A 6 -10.27 -53.38 29.58
N THR A 7 -10.32 -54.05 28.43
CA THR A 7 -9.30 -55.03 28.03
C THR A 7 -8.96 -54.90 26.54
N SER A 8 -7.84 -55.50 26.14
CA SER A 8 -7.39 -55.59 24.76
C SER A 8 -8.06 -56.70 23.94
N ALA A 9 -8.98 -57.48 24.53
CA ALA A 9 -9.58 -58.67 23.90
C ALA A 9 -10.34 -58.36 22.59
N CYS A 10 -10.87 -57.14 22.46
CA CYS A 10 -11.54 -56.66 21.25
C CYS A 10 -10.69 -55.76 20.35
N ALA A 11 -9.38 -55.64 20.57
CA ALA A 11 -8.50 -54.74 19.82
C ALA A 11 -8.48 -55.03 18.29
N GLY A 12 -8.72 -56.28 17.89
CA GLY A 12 -8.82 -56.69 16.48
C GLY A 12 -10.22 -56.49 15.86
N VAL A 13 -11.24 -56.18 16.65
CA VAL A 13 -12.61 -56.03 16.19
C VAL A 13 -12.85 -54.58 15.77
N GLY A 14 -12.89 -54.34 14.46
CA GLY A 14 -13.32 -53.05 13.95
C GLY A 14 -14.84 -52.92 14.01
N SER A 15 -15.36 -51.75 14.38
CA SER A 15 -16.80 -51.46 14.29
C SER A 15 -17.22 -51.48 12.82
N ILE A 16 -17.77 -52.60 12.34
CA ILE A 16 -18.53 -52.62 11.09
C ILE A 16 -19.92 -52.05 11.41
N GLU A 17 -20.01 -50.74 11.60
CA GLU A 17 -21.31 -50.10 11.48
C GLU A 17 -21.68 -50.09 9.99
N LYS A 18 -22.84 -50.67 9.66
CA LYS A 18 -23.39 -50.70 8.30
C LYS A 18 -23.51 -49.26 7.77
N GLY A 19 -22.48 -48.79 7.05
CA GLY A 19 -22.44 -47.46 6.42
C GLY A 19 -21.21 -46.60 6.74
N SER A 20 -20.35 -46.96 7.70
CA SER A 20 -19.14 -46.17 8.00
C SER A 20 -17.95 -46.65 7.16
N LYS A 21 -17.39 -45.77 6.31
CA LYS A 21 -16.21 -46.03 5.46
C LYS A 21 -14.89 -46.12 6.25
N SER A 22 -14.93 -46.04 7.58
CA SER A 22 -13.76 -46.17 8.43
C SER A 22 -13.91 -47.41 9.29
N LYS A 23 -13.04 -48.40 9.04
CA LYS A 23 -12.79 -49.54 9.94
C LYS A 23 -12.19 -48.98 11.23
N GLY A 24 -13.03 -48.46 12.13
CA GLY A 24 -12.59 -47.92 13.41
C GLY A 24 -12.13 -49.05 14.33
N LEU A 25 -10.87 -49.03 14.76
CA LEU A 25 -10.37 -49.95 15.78
C LEU A 25 -11.04 -49.67 17.13
N ALA A 26 -11.16 -50.71 17.97
CA ALA A 26 -11.63 -50.54 19.34
C ALA A 26 -10.71 -49.59 20.13
N THR A 27 -11.30 -48.68 20.90
CA THR A 27 -10.60 -47.71 21.76
C THR A 27 -10.96 -47.90 23.23
N PHE A 28 -10.04 -47.51 24.10
CA PHE A 28 -10.19 -47.49 25.56
C PHE A 28 -10.19 -46.03 26.04
N ARG A 29 -11.01 -45.70 27.04
CA ARG A 29 -11.15 -44.34 27.56
C ARG A 29 -10.43 -44.20 28.90
N CYS A 30 -9.35 -43.43 28.92
CA CYS A 30 -8.70 -42.99 30.16
C CYS A 30 -9.53 -41.87 30.80
N ALA A 31 -9.78 -41.96 32.12
CA ALA A 31 -10.55 -40.92 32.83
C ALA A 31 -9.67 -39.69 33.12
N ASN A 32 -8.38 -39.91 33.38
CA ASN A 32 -7.31 -38.92 33.53
C ASN A 32 -7.56 -37.83 34.58
N LYS A 33 -8.46 -38.00 35.55
CA LYS A 33 -8.80 -36.91 36.48
C LYS A 33 -7.59 -36.51 37.34
N PRO A 34 -7.31 -35.20 37.53
CA PRO A 34 -8.08 -34.01 37.12
C PRO A 34 -7.76 -33.47 35.70
N HIS A 35 -6.91 -34.12 34.93
CA HIS A 35 -6.67 -33.83 33.51
C HIS A 35 -7.86 -34.25 32.62
N GLN A 36 -7.83 -33.87 31.35
CA GLN A 36 -8.88 -34.19 30.38
C GLN A 36 -8.90 -35.69 30.04
N PRO A 37 -10.09 -36.31 29.90
CA PRO A 37 -10.21 -37.68 29.41
C PRO A 37 -9.59 -37.83 28.02
N SER A 38 -8.94 -38.97 27.78
CA SER A 38 -8.36 -39.30 26.48
C SER A 38 -8.82 -40.69 26.02
N PHE A 39 -8.62 -40.97 24.73
CA PHE A 39 -8.87 -42.28 24.15
C PHE A 39 -7.57 -42.84 23.60
N ILE A 40 -7.27 -44.09 23.95
CA ILE A 40 -6.16 -44.86 23.41
C ILE A 40 -6.71 -46.05 22.62
N TYR A 41 -5.89 -46.67 21.79
CA TYR A 41 -6.30 -47.91 21.13
C TYR A 41 -6.40 -49.04 22.14
N ALA A 42 -7.41 -49.91 22.02
CA ALA A 42 -7.58 -51.05 22.93
C ALA A 42 -6.38 -52.01 22.91
N SER A 43 -5.57 -52.00 21.84
CA SER A 43 -4.31 -52.76 21.77
C SER A 43 -3.26 -52.32 22.80
N ARG A 44 -3.40 -51.11 23.35
CA ARG A 44 -2.48 -50.51 24.35
C ARG A 44 -2.93 -50.74 25.79
N VAL A 45 -3.92 -51.60 26.01
CA VAL A 45 -4.42 -51.92 27.36
C VAL A 45 -3.77 -53.23 27.81
N GLY A 46 -2.94 -53.17 28.84
CA GLY A 46 -2.21 -54.31 29.37
C GLY A 46 -1.04 -54.75 28.49
N ASP A 47 -0.46 -53.83 27.72
CA ASP A 47 0.69 -54.10 26.85
C ASP A 47 2.05 -53.79 27.52
N GLY A 48 2.00 -53.28 28.76
CA GLY A 48 3.16 -52.95 29.57
C GLY A 48 3.71 -51.54 29.34
N VAL A 49 3.01 -50.68 28.57
CA VAL A 49 3.36 -49.28 28.34
C VAL A 49 2.33 -48.37 29.02
N CYS A 50 2.81 -47.33 29.71
CA CYS A 50 1.92 -46.36 30.36
C CYS A 50 1.49 -45.26 29.37
N ASP A 51 0.32 -45.41 28.76
CA ASP A 51 -0.31 -44.44 27.85
C ASP A 51 -1.31 -43.52 28.56
N CYS A 52 -2.08 -44.02 29.53
CA CYS A 52 -2.97 -43.17 30.34
C CYS A 52 -2.20 -42.49 31.48
N CYS A 53 -2.40 -41.19 31.71
CA CYS A 53 -1.75 -40.51 32.85
C CYS A 53 -2.22 -41.03 34.21
N ASP A 54 -3.40 -41.66 34.26
CA ASP A 54 -3.96 -42.25 35.48
C ASP A 54 -3.52 -43.72 35.67
N GLY A 55 -2.79 -44.29 34.71
CA GLY A 55 -2.34 -45.68 34.69
C GLY A 55 -3.46 -46.71 34.54
N SER A 56 -4.67 -46.29 34.12
CA SER A 56 -5.84 -47.19 34.04
C SER A 56 -5.79 -48.23 32.93
N ASP A 57 -4.85 -48.08 32.00
CA ASP A 57 -4.51 -49.00 30.93
C ASP A 57 -3.71 -50.23 31.42
N GLU A 58 -2.89 -50.09 32.47
CA GLU A 58 -2.00 -51.15 32.97
C GLU A 58 -2.43 -51.71 34.34
N LEU A 59 -3.74 -51.83 34.55
CA LEU A 59 -4.35 -52.34 35.80
C LEU A 59 -3.91 -53.77 36.17
N ALA A 60 -3.52 -54.59 35.19
CA ALA A 60 -3.07 -55.96 35.40
C ALA A 60 -1.69 -56.05 36.10
N THR A 61 -0.92 -54.96 36.10
CA THR A 61 0.41 -54.87 36.72
C THR A 61 0.45 -53.71 37.72
N PRO A 62 -0.04 -53.92 38.97
CA PRO A 62 -0.07 -52.88 39.99
C PRO A 62 1.32 -52.30 40.26
N GLY A 63 1.42 -50.96 40.26
CA GLY A 63 2.67 -50.25 40.54
C GLY A 63 3.58 -50.01 39.33
N MET A 64 3.21 -50.46 38.14
CA MET A 64 3.96 -50.19 36.90
C MET A 64 3.83 -48.73 36.45
N CYS A 65 2.61 -48.17 36.52
CA CYS A 65 2.31 -46.81 36.05
C CYS A 65 1.95 -45.89 37.22
N GLU A 66 2.69 -44.78 37.35
CA GLU A 66 2.40 -43.74 38.33
C GLU A 66 1.33 -42.78 37.81
N ASN A 67 0.47 -42.28 38.71
CA ASN A 67 -0.52 -41.27 38.33
C ASN A 67 0.15 -39.90 38.18
N THR A 68 0.27 -39.44 36.93
CA THR A 68 0.88 -38.16 36.56
C THR A 68 -0.16 -37.11 36.14
N CYS A 69 -1.46 -37.41 36.26
CA CYS A 69 -2.51 -36.53 35.75
C CYS A 69 -2.50 -35.13 36.38
N LEU A 70 -2.07 -35.00 37.63
CA LEU A 70 -2.00 -33.69 38.29
C LEU A 70 -0.92 -32.79 37.69
N SER A 71 0.27 -33.30 37.37
CA SER A 71 1.33 -32.50 36.76
C SER A 71 0.96 -32.11 35.33
N VAL A 72 0.47 -33.07 34.54
CA VAL A 72 0.01 -32.83 33.17
C VAL A 72 -1.12 -31.79 33.13
N ALA A 73 -2.08 -31.84 34.08
CA ALA A 73 -3.12 -30.83 34.18
C ALA A 73 -2.59 -29.43 34.50
N LYS A 74 -1.61 -29.32 35.39
CA LYS A 74 -0.98 -28.03 35.74
C LYS A 74 -0.22 -27.44 34.55
N ASP A 75 0.53 -28.26 33.83
CA ASP A 75 1.30 -27.81 32.67
C ASP A 75 0.38 -27.34 31.54
N ALA A 76 -0.70 -28.09 31.27
CA ALA A 76 -1.70 -27.71 30.29
C ALA A 76 -2.41 -26.40 30.66
N LEU A 77 -2.72 -26.19 31.94
CA LEU A 77 -3.31 -24.93 32.42
C LEU A 77 -2.35 -23.76 32.23
N ALA A 78 -1.08 -23.92 32.60
CA ALA A 78 -0.06 -22.89 32.44
C ALA A 78 0.17 -22.54 30.96
N GLU A 79 0.15 -23.52 30.06
CA GLU A 79 0.23 -23.29 28.62
C GLU A 79 -0.99 -22.51 28.09
N LEU A 80 -2.20 -22.88 28.52
CA LEU A 80 -3.43 -22.18 28.15
C LEU A 80 -3.43 -20.73 28.64
N GLU A 81 -2.98 -20.48 29.87
CA GLU A 81 -2.84 -19.13 30.43
C GLU A 81 -1.88 -18.28 29.60
N ARG A 82 -0.69 -18.82 29.24
CA ARG A 82 0.27 -18.12 28.36
C ARG A 82 -0.33 -17.81 26.99
N ALA A 83 -1.00 -18.77 26.37
CA ALA A 83 -1.64 -18.58 25.07
C ALA A 83 -2.75 -17.51 25.14
N CYS A 84 -3.53 -17.49 26.23
CA CYS A 84 -4.56 -16.49 26.46
C CYS A 84 -3.97 -15.08 26.58
N MET A 85 -2.93 -14.91 27.41
CA MET A 85 -2.23 -13.64 27.58
C MET A 85 -1.62 -13.14 26.26
N GLN A 86 -0.95 -14.01 25.50
CA GLN A 86 -0.37 -13.66 24.20
C GLN A 86 -1.44 -13.20 23.21
N LYS A 87 -2.60 -13.88 23.17
CA LYS A 87 -3.71 -13.50 22.29
C LYS A 87 -4.31 -12.14 22.69
N MET A 88 -4.46 -11.88 24.00
CA MET A 88 -4.94 -10.59 24.49
C MET A 88 -3.98 -9.46 24.12
N GLU A 89 -2.67 -9.68 24.27
CA GLU A 89 -1.65 -8.69 23.91
C GLU A 89 -1.68 -8.38 22.41
N LEU A 90 -1.68 -9.41 21.55
CA LEU A 90 -1.78 -9.22 20.10
C LEU A 90 -3.07 -8.51 19.70
N SER A 91 -4.19 -8.81 20.37
CA SER A 91 -5.46 -8.13 20.12
C SER A 91 -5.40 -6.66 20.55
N ALA A 92 -4.76 -6.34 21.67
CA ALA A 92 -4.61 -4.96 22.13
C ALA A 92 -3.73 -4.16 21.17
N GLN A 93 -2.59 -4.73 20.74
CA GLN A 93 -1.72 -4.12 19.73
C GLN A 93 -2.47 -3.89 18.41
N GLY A 94 -3.23 -4.89 17.95
CA GLY A 94 -4.04 -4.76 16.73
C GLY A 94 -5.11 -3.66 16.81
N GLN A 95 -5.76 -3.51 17.98
CA GLN A 95 -6.72 -2.42 18.22
C GLN A 95 -6.03 -1.05 18.22
N GLU A 96 -4.86 -0.93 18.84
CA GLU A 96 -4.10 0.32 18.87
C GLU A 96 -3.65 0.74 17.46
N THR A 97 -3.11 -0.19 16.67
CA THR A 97 -2.73 0.08 15.27
C THR A 97 -3.93 0.51 14.45
N MET A 98 -5.08 -0.18 14.60
CA MET A 98 -6.30 0.17 13.88
C MET A 98 -6.80 1.57 14.25
N ARG A 99 -6.73 1.95 15.54
CA ARG A 99 -7.08 3.32 15.98
C ARG A 99 -6.15 4.36 15.35
N ARG A 100 -4.83 4.11 15.36
CA ARG A 100 -3.84 5.03 14.78
C ARG A 100 -4.03 5.20 13.26
N ASP A 101 -4.33 4.12 12.57
CA ASP A 101 -4.55 4.17 11.13
C ASP A 101 -5.89 4.84 10.80
N ALA A 102 -6.92 4.61 11.62
CA ALA A 102 -8.20 5.31 11.50
C ALA A 102 -8.05 6.84 11.69
N THR A 103 -7.25 7.29 12.67
CA THR A 103 -7.00 8.73 12.88
C THR A 103 -6.23 9.33 11.71
N LYS A 104 -5.16 8.67 11.24
CA LYS A 104 -4.39 9.13 10.06
C LYS A 104 -5.24 9.20 8.80
N LEU A 105 -6.11 8.21 8.58
CA LEU A 105 -7.01 8.19 7.44
C LEU A 105 -8.04 9.32 7.52
N ALA A 106 -8.55 9.62 8.70
CA ALA A 106 -9.46 10.74 8.92
C ALA A 106 -8.78 12.09 8.66
N GLU A 107 -7.55 12.28 9.16
CA GLU A 107 -6.74 13.47 8.91
C GLU A 107 -6.45 13.66 7.41
N ALA A 108 -5.97 12.62 6.73
CA ALA A 108 -5.68 12.69 5.29
C ALA A 108 -6.94 13.03 4.46
N ARG A 109 -8.10 12.48 4.84
CA ARG A 109 -9.38 12.81 4.19
C ARG A 109 -9.79 14.26 4.43
N ALA A 110 -9.58 14.77 5.64
CA ALA A 110 -9.87 16.17 5.97
C ALA A 110 -8.99 17.13 5.16
N THR A 111 -7.68 16.87 5.09
CA THR A 111 -6.74 17.67 4.29
C THR A 111 -7.08 17.63 2.79
N LEU A 112 -7.48 16.46 2.27
CA LEU A 112 -7.91 16.36 0.88
C LEU A 112 -9.17 17.18 0.62
N ALA A 113 -10.18 17.06 1.48
CA ALA A 113 -11.42 17.83 1.38
C ALA A 113 -11.20 19.35 1.52
N GLU A 114 -10.19 19.78 2.30
CA GLU A 114 -9.81 21.18 2.44
C GLU A 114 -9.20 21.76 1.16
N HIS A 115 -8.33 21.01 0.49
CA HIS A 115 -7.59 21.51 -0.68
C HIS A 115 -8.28 21.27 -2.04
N GLU A 116 -9.21 20.33 -2.12
CA GLU A 116 -9.97 20.03 -3.33
C GLU A 116 -10.73 21.24 -3.94
N PRO A 117 -11.44 22.08 -3.16
CA PRO A 117 -12.10 23.26 -3.72
C PRO A 117 -11.10 24.33 -4.20
N GLU A 118 -10.00 24.51 -3.47
CA GLU A 118 -8.96 25.49 -3.83
C GLU A 118 -8.23 25.07 -5.11
N LEU A 119 -7.92 23.79 -5.27
CA LEU A 119 -7.36 23.25 -6.50
C LEU A 119 -8.33 23.47 -7.69
N SER A 120 -9.62 23.22 -7.48
CA SER A 120 -10.65 23.43 -8.50
C SER A 120 -10.76 24.91 -8.89
N ARG A 121 -10.66 25.82 -7.93
CA ARG A 121 -10.63 27.28 -8.16
C ARG A 121 -9.41 27.68 -8.98
N LEU A 122 -8.22 27.27 -8.56
CA LEU A 122 -6.96 27.60 -9.22
C LEU A 122 -6.88 27.06 -10.65
N LEU A 123 -7.40 25.85 -10.90
CA LEU A 123 -7.47 25.31 -12.25
C LEU A 123 -8.34 26.14 -13.18
N ARG A 124 -9.49 26.62 -12.68
CA ARG A 124 -10.38 27.49 -13.45
C ARG A 124 -9.77 28.86 -13.72
N GLU A 125 -9.11 29.43 -12.73
CA GLU A 125 -8.40 30.72 -12.87
C GLU A 125 -7.25 30.61 -13.86
N LYS A 126 -6.49 29.51 -13.81
CA LYS A 126 -5.45 29.21 -14.78
C LYS A 126 -6.02 29.13 -16.20
N GLU A 127 -7.11 28.39 -16.41
CA GLU A 127 -7.72 28.22 -17.73
C GLU A 127 -8.21 29.57 -18.30
N LEU A 128 -8.79 30.42 -17.45
CA LEU A 128 -9.19 31.78 -17.85
C LEU A 128 -7.97 32.63 -18.24
N ALA A 129 -6.91 32.64 -17.41
CA ALA A 129 -5.70 33.41 -17.69
C ALA A 129 -5.00 32.94 -18.98
N GLU A 130 -4.93 31.63 -19.22
CA GLU A 130 -4.36 31.05 -20.44
C GLU A 130 -5.19 31.44 -21.69
N ALA A 131 -6.52 31.45 -21.57
CA ALA A 131 -7.40 31.90 -22.66
C ALA A 131 -7.25 33.39 -22.96
N GLU A 132 -7.15 34.23 -21.92
CA GLU A 132 -6.91 35.67 -22.05
C GLU A 132 -5.55 35.95 -22.71
N GLU A 133 -4.50 35.26 -22.28
CA GLU A 133 -3.16 35.41 -22.88
C GLU A 133 -3.14 34.96 -24.34
N ALA A 134 -3.80 33.84 -24.66
CA ALA A 134 -3.92 33.33 -26.02
C ALA A 134 -4.65 34.33 -26.92
N HIS A 135 -5.80 34.85 -26.49
CA HIS A 135 -6.55 35.86 -27.23
C HIS A 135 -5.73 37.15 -27.41
N ALA A 136 -5.05 37.62 -26.37
CA ALA A 136 -4.19 38.80 -26.45
C ALA A 136 -3.00 38.59 -27.41
N ARG A 137 -2.47 37.36 -27.48
CA ARG A 137 -1.40 37.01 -28.43
C ARG A 137 -1.92 36.97 -29.86
N GLU A 138 -3.09 36.40 -30.09
CA GLU A 138 -3.74 36.39 -31.40
C GLU A 138 -4.06 37.81 -31.89
N ASP A 139 -4.63 38.67 -31.04
CA ASP A 139 -4.89 40.07 -31.39
C ASP A 139 -3.59 40.81 -31.72
N ARG A 140 -2.54 40.68 -30.89
CA ARG A 140 -1.23 41.26 -31.19
C ARG A 140 -0.69 40.80 -32.54
N ASN A 141 -0.74 39.50 -32.84
CA ASN A 141 -0.28 38.96 -34.11
C ASN A 141 -1.12 39.50 -35.28
N ALA A 142 -2.44 39.54 -35.14
CA ALA A 142 -3.33 40.04 -36.18
C ALA A 142 -3.11 41.53 -36.48
N ARG A 143 -2.80 42.35 -35.46
CA ARG A 143 -2.43 43.76 -35.63
C ARG A 143 -1.11 43.93 -36.37
N ILE A 144 -0.13 43.05 -36.11
CA ILE A 144 1.15 43.01 -36.85
C ILE A 144 0.90 42.62 -38.31
N GLU A 145 0.12 41.57 -38.58
CA GLU A 145 -0.20 41.11 -39.93
C GLU A 145 -1.00 42.13 -40.75
N ARG A 146 -1.91 42.88 -40.11
CA ARG A 146 -2.62 44.01 -40.74
C ARG A 146 -1.72 45.22 -41.02
N GLY A 147 -0.45 45.18 -40.59
CA GLY A 147 0.49 46.28 -40.78
C GLY A 147 0.19 47.51 -39.92
N GLU A 148 -0.67 47.40 -38.89
CA GLU A 148 -1.03 48.54 -38.03
C GLU A 148 0.20 49.13 -37.33
N VAL A 149 1.13 48.28 -36.91
CA VAL A 149 2.38 48.71 -36.28
C VAL A 149 3.25 49.46 -37.28
N ALA A 150 3.36 48.98 -38.52
CA ALA A 150 4.12 49.63 -39.57
C ALA A 150 3.50 50.99 -39.95
N ALA A 151 2.18 51.04 -40.08
CA ALA A 151 1.44 52.27 -40.37
C ALA A 151 1.53 53.29 -39.22
N ALA A 152 1.41 52.86 -37.96
CA ALA A 152 1.53 53.74 -36.79
C ALA A 152 2.93 54.36 -36.65
N LEU A 153 3.96 53.61 -37.04
CA LEU A 153 5.35 54.07 -37.07
C LEU A 153 5.73 54.75 -38.38
N LYS A 154 4.78 54.90 -39.33
CA LYS A 154 5.00 55.50 -40.66
C LYS A 154 6.19 54.91 -41.39
N LEU A 155 6.39 53.59 -41.26
CA LEU A 155 7.56 52.92 -41.84
C LEU A 155 7.56 52.97 -43.38
N ASP A 156 6.40 53.18 -43.99
CA ASP A 156 6.24 53.43 -45.43
C ASP A 156 6.78 54.79 -45.89
N GLU A 157 6.96 55.76 -44.99
CA GLU A 157 7.53 57.08 -45.28
C GLU A 157 9.07 57.08 -45.22
N PHE A 158 9.71 56.00 -44.73
CA PHE A 158 11.15 55.90 -44.59
C PHE A 158 11.77 54.97 -45.63
N ASP A 159 12.94 55.34 -46.13
CA ASP A 159 13.73 54.46 -47.00
C ASP A 159 14.20 53.21 -46.23
N GLY A 160 14.20 52.07 -46.91
CA GLY A 160 14.62 50.78 -46.34
C GLY A 160 16.03 50.83 -45.77
N ALA A 161 16.93 51.65 -46.35
CA ALA A 161 18.27 51.87 -45.82
C ALA A 161 18.24 52.58 -44.44
N MET A 162 17.42 53.62 -44.27
CA MET A 162 17.27 54.34 -43.00
C MET A 162 16.67 53.44 -41.90
N ILE A 163 15.64 52.65 -42.23
CA ILE A 163 15.01 51.74 -41.26
C ILE A 163 16.02 50.68 -40.80
N THR A 164 16.74 50.07 -41.75
CA THR A 164 17.72 49.03 -41.43
C THR A 164 18.88 49.59 -40.61
N GLN A 165 19.30 50.83 -40.89
CA GLN A 165 20.34 51.52 -40.12
C GLN A 165 19.88 51.81 -38.68
N ALA A 166 18.65 52.28 -38.49
CA ALA A 166 18.08 52.55 -37.17
C ALA A 166 17.95 51.27 -36.33
N LEU A 167 17.51 50.16 -36.94
CA LEU A 167 17.43 48.85 -36.29
C LEU A 167 18.80 48.31 -35.90
N ALA A 168 19.80 48.43 -36.78
CA ALA A 168 21.17 48.00 -36.49
C ALA A 168 21.78 48.79 -35.31
N ARG A 169 21.56 50.11 -35.23
CA ARG A 169 21.97 50.93 -34.08
C ARG A 169 21.31 50.48 -32.78
N LEU A 170 20.00 50.22 -32.81
CA LEU A 170 19.26 49.79 -31.63
C LEU A 170 19.75 48.42 -31.13
N ALA A 171 20.00 47.48 -32.04
CA ALA A 171 20.54 46.16 -31.71
C ALA A 171 21.93 46.26 -31.07
N LEU A 172 22.84 47.10 -31.60
CA LEU A 172 24.14 47.38 -31.00
C LEU A 172 24.02 48.00 -29.60
N ALA A 173 23.09 48.95 -29.41
CA ALA A 173 22.85 49.60 -28.12
C ALA A 173 22.33 48.63 -27.04
N GLN A 174 21.63 47.57 -27.45
CA GLN A 174 21.16 46.49 -26.56
C GLN A 174 22.18 45.34 -26.40
N GLY A 175 23.37 45.46 -26.99
CA GLY A 175 24.42 44.45 -26.89
C GLY A 175 24.19 43.19 -27.75
N ILE A 176 23.32 43.28 -28.76
CA ILE A 176 23.10 42.17 -29.71
C ILE A 176 24.25 42.19 -30.72
N GLY A 177 25.14 41.20 -30.66
CA GLY A 177 26.27 41.09 -31.59
C GLY A 177 25.89 40.59 -32.98
N GLY A 178 26.73 40.87 -33.99
CA GLY A 178 26.58 40.35 -35.36
C GLY A 178 25.86 41.28 -36.35
N VAL A 179 25.47 42.48 -35.90
CA VAL A 179 24.88 43.53 -36.74
C VAL A 179 25.88 44.65 -37.08
N ASP A 180 27.11 44.57 -36.60
CA ASP A 180 28.14 45.60 -36.71
C ASP A 180 28.48 45.95 -38.17
N ARG A 181 28.78 44.93 -38.99
CA ARG A 181 29.05 45.13 -40.42
C ARG A 181 27.85 45.65 -41.18
N LEU A 182 26.65 45.21 -40.80
CA LEU A 182 25.41 45.71 -41.42
C LEU A 182 25.23 47.20 -41.12
N HIS A 183 25.53 47.63 -39.89
CA HIS A 183 25.47 49.03 -39.50
C HIS A 183 26.46 49.91 -40.29
N GLU A 184 27.73 49.47 -40.39
CA GLU A 184 28.77 50.19 -41.15
C GLU A 184 28.41 50.33 -42.63
N MET A 185 28.01 49.24 -43.28
CA MET A 185 27.63 49.23 -44.70
C MET A 185 26.44 50.16 -45.01
N LEU A 186 25.47 50.26 -44.09
CA LEU A 186 24.31 51.15 -44.25
C LEU A 186 24.66 52.62 -44.01
N GLY A 187 25.68 52.90 -43.18
CA GLY A 187 26.23 54.25 -42.98
C GLY A 187 26.73 54.88 -44.27
N GLU A 188 27.49 54.11 -45.06
CA GLU A 188 28.06 54.57 -46.33
C GLU A 188 26.97 54.85 -47.39
N VAL A 189 25.88 54.08 -47.40
CA VAL A 189 24.75 54.26 -48.34
C VAL A 189 23.94 55.52 -48.04
N THR A 190 23.72 55.85 -46.76
CA THR A 190 23.00 57.07 -46.37
C THR A 190 23.76 58.36 -46.72
N GLU A 191 25.09 58.38 -46.58
CA GLU A 191 25.91 59.54 -46.97
C GLU A 191 25.88 59.79 -48.50
N LEU A 192 25.75 58.73 -49.30
CA LEU A 192 25.61 58.84 -50.76
C LEU A 192 24.25 59.36 -51.22
N SER A 193 23.17 59.10 -50.46
CA SER A 193 21.83 59.58 -50.77
C SER A 193 21.57 61.05 -50.42
N GLU A 194 22.36 61.64 -49.51
CA GLU A 194 22.27 63.08 -49.16
C GLU A 194 23.05 63.99 -50.14
N ILE A 195 23.80 63.41 -51.09
CA ILE A 195 24.66 64.13 -52.05
C ILE A 195 23.98 64.35 -53.42
N VAL A 196 22.81 63.76 -53.67
CA VAL A 196 22.01 63.90 -54.92
C VAL A 196 20.69 64.61 -54.64
#